data_AF-A0A835IBN6-F1
#
_entry.id   AF-A0A835IBN6-F1
#
_cell.length_a   1.000
_cell.length_b   1.000
_cell.length_c   1.000
_cell.angle_alpha   90.00
_cell.angle_beta   90.00
_cell.angle_gamma   90.00
#
_symmetry.space_group_name_H-M   'P 1'
#
loop_
_entity.id
_entity.type
_entity.pdbx_description
1 polymer ?
#
loop_
_entity_poly.entity_id
_entity_poly.type
_entity_poly.pdbx_seq_one_letter_code
_entity_poly.pdbx_strand_id
1 'polypeptide(L)'
;MLRQRHFFGACVMNNCLYVAGGESEGVHRFLRSAEVYDPNKNRWSFVADMGTSMVPFIGVVYNGKWFLKGLGSHRQVLSEVYHPENDVWYPVSNGMVSGWRSPSAFLDGHLYALDCKDGCKLRIYNSDTDSWSKHIDSKLHAWGSSRALEATTLLPLNGKLCIIRNNMSITMVDVSKFDNAGEVIADQLWETIAGKGQFQNFVANLWSSFAGRNRVKCRHILHCQVLQA
;
A
#
# COMPACT_ATOMS: atom_id res chain seq x y z
N MET A 1 -2.73 -20.65 -4.54
CA MET A 1 -4.06 -20.06 -4.75
C MET A 1 -4.94 -21.10 -5.44
N LEU A 2 -6.23 -21.10 -5.11
CA LEU A 2 -7.27 -22.01 -5.59
C LEU A 2 -7.88 -21.53 -6.91
N ARG A 3 -7.99 -20.21 -7.10
CA ARG A 3 -8.34 -19.60 -8.39
C ARG A 3 -7.15 -18.88 -9.01
N GLN A 4 -6.95 -19.08 -10.30
CA GLN A 4 -6.06 -18.24 -11.10
C GLN A 4 -6.60 -16.81 -11.11
N ARG A 5 -5.71 -15.85 -10.88
CA ARG A 5 -6.04 -14.43 -10.83
C ARG A 5 -4.86 -13.53 -11.20
N HIS A 6 -5.13 -12.38 -11.78
CA HIS A 6 -4.19 -11.27 -11.99
C HIS A 6 -4.80 -9.95 -11.52
N PHE A 7 -3.99 -8.91 -11.30
CA PHE A 7 -4.45 -7.60 -10.76
C PHE A 7 -5.28 -7.67 -9.47
N PHE A 8 -4.95 -8.61 -8.57
CA PHE A 8 -5.64 -8.78 -7.29
C PHE A 8 -4.99 -7.93 -6.18
N GLY A 9 -5.77 -7.63 -5.14
CA GLY A 9 -5.24 -7.06 -3.90
C GLY A 9 -4.64 -8.16 -3.03
N ALA A 10 -3.55 -7.85 -2.33
CA ALA A 10 -2.93 -8.75 -1.37
C ALA A 10 -2.55 -8.03 -0.07
N CYS A 11 -2.59 -8.73 1.05
CA CYS A 11 -2.09 -8.23 2.33
C CYS A 11 -1.68 -9.37 3.26
N VAL A 12 -0.92 -9.05 4.31
CA VAL A 12 -0.64 -9.96 5.42
C VAL A 12 -1.38 -9.48 6.67
N MET A 13 -2.19 -10.36 7.25
CA MET A 13 -2.91 -10.14 8.49
C MET A 13 -2.95 -11.45 9.27
N ASN A 14 -2.90 -11.41 10.60
CA ASN A 14 -2.97 -12.61 11.44
C ASN A 14 -2.01 -13.72 10.97
N ASN A 15 -0.78 -13.33 10.59
CA ASN A 15 0.27 -14.19 10.04
C ASN A 15 -0.12 -15.02 8.80
N CYS A 16 -1.18 -14.64 8.09
CA CYS A 16 -1.65 -15.28 6.87
C CYS A 16 -1.60 -14.30 5.70
N LEU A 17 -1.40 -14.84 4.50
CA LEU A 17 -1.44 -14.05 3.25
C LEU A 17 -2.85 -14.10 2.68
N TYR A 18 -3.49 -12.94 2.56
CA TYR A 18 -4.81 -12.80 1.95
C TYR A 18 -4.67 -12.26 0.53
N VAL A 19 -5.53 -12.74 -0.36
CA VAL A 19 -5.71 -12.22 -1.72
C VAL A 19 -7.19 -12.05 -2.02
N ALA A 20 -7.56 -10.98 -2.70
CA ALA A 20 -8.97 -10.72 -3.02
C ALA A 20 -9.13 -9.97 -4.34
N GLY A 21 -10.26 -10.24 -4.99
CA GLY A 21 -10.60 -9.65 -6.28
C GLY A 21 -9.61 -10.00 -7.38
N GLY A 22 -9.47 -9.06 -8.30
CA GLY A 22 -8.67 -9.19 -9.50
C GLY A 22 -9.46 -9.75 -10.66
N GLU A 23 -8.74 -10.22 -11.67
CA GLU A 23 -9.31 -10.76 -12.88
C GLU A 23 -8.91 -12.21 -13.12
N SER A 24 -9.76 -12.96 -13.81
CA SER A 24 -9.47 -14.31 -14.31
C SER A 24 -9.81 -14.38 -15.80
N GLU A 25 -9.18 -15.31 -16.51
CA GLU A 25 -9.56 -15.63 -17.89
C GLU A 25 -10.99 -16.22 -17.94
N GLY A 26 -11.77 -15.88 -18.97
CA GLY A 26 -13.12 -16.40 -19.22
C GLY A 26 -14.27 -15.38 -19.14
N VAL A 27 -15.51 -15.90 -19.07
CA VAL A 27 -16.78 -15.12 -19.13
C VAL A 27 -17.01 -14.24 -17.90
N HIS A 28 -16.36 -14.53 -16.77
CA HIS A 28 -16.40 -13.72 -15.56
C HIS A 28 -15.03 -13.14 -15.30
N ARG A 29 -14.71 -12.08 -16.06
CA ARG A 29 -13.39 -11.46 -16.02
C ARG A 29 -13.05 -10.94 -14.63
N PHE A 30 -14.01 -10.42 -13.86
CA PHE A 30 -13.75 -9.80 -12.55
C PHE A 30 -14.16 -10.75 -11.43
N LEU A 31 -13.29 -10.90 -10.43
CA LEU A 31 -13.49 -11.81 -9.31
C LEU A 31 -14.06 -11.07 -8.10
N ARG A 32 -14.98 -11.73 -7.38
CA ARG A 32 -15.37 -11.36 -6.01
C ARG A 32 -14.70 -12.22 -4.94
N SER A 33 -14.14 -13.35 -5.34
CA SER A 33 -13.55 -14.33 -4.42
C SER A 33 -12.32 -13.81 -3.73
N ALA A 34 -12.22 -14.10 -2.44
CA ALA A 34 -11.03 -13.89 -1.62
C ALA A 34 -10.51 -15.24 -1.10
N GLU A 35 -9.20 -15.32 -0.89
CA GLU A 35 -8.53 -16.51 -0.39
C GLU A 35 -7.48 -16.14 0.64
N VAL A 36 -7.24 -17.06 1.57
CA VAL A 36 -6.19 -16.95 2.59
C VAL A 36 -5.23 -18.12 2.47
N TYR A 37 -3.94 -17.83 2.60
CA TYR A 37 -2.88 -18.81 2.76
C TYR A 37 -2.39 -18.80 4.20
N ASP A 38 -2.59 -19.94 4.87
CA ASP A 38 -2.07 -20.20 6.21
C ASP A 38 -0.72 -20.92 6.07
N PRO A 39 0.42 -20.26 6.36
CA PRO A 39 1.74 -20.87 6.23
C PRO A 39 1.97 -22.02 7.21
N ASN A 40 1.28 -22.04 8.36
CA ASN A 40 1.41 -23.13 9.34
C ASN A 40 0.77 -24.42 8.84
N LYS A 41 -0.31 -24.28 8.07
CA LYS A 41 -1.01 -25.41 7.45
C LYS A 41 -0.56 -25.67 6.01
N ASN A 42 0.28 -24.80 5.45
CA ASN A 42 0.75 -24.82 4.06
C ASN A 42 -0.40 -25.03 3.06
N ARG A 43 -1.52 -24.30 3.25
CA ARG A 43 -2.70 -24.45 2.37
C ARG A 43 -3.39 -23.13 2.12
N TRP A 44 -3.97 -23.05 0.93
CA TRP A 44 -4.93 -22.02 0.57
C TRP A 44 -6.35 -22.45 0.97
N SER A 45 -7.18 -21.50 1.37
CA SER A 45 -8.60 -21.72 1.67
C SER A 45 -9.39 -20.49 1.21
N PHE A 46 -10.65 -20.69 0.81
CA PHE A 46 -11.54 -19.56 0.54
C PHE A 46 -11.93 -18.88 1.85
N VAL A 47 -12.09 -17.56 1.78
CA VAL A 47 -12.80 -16.75 2.77
C VAL A 47 -14.05 -16.19 2.10
N ALA A 48 -14.86 -15.43 2.82
CA ALA A 48 -16.06 -14.83 2.27
C ALA A 48 -15.81 -14.06 0.97
N ASP A 49 -16.73 -14.20 0.04
CA ASP A 49 -16.76 -13.43 -1.19
C ASP A 49 -17.04 -11.96 -0.88
N MET A 50 -16.40 -11.06 -1.61
CA MET A 50 -16.75 -9.63 -1.64
C MET A 50 -18.19 -9.46 -2.15
N GLY A 51 -18.84 -8.37 -1.75
CA GLY A 51 -20.20 -8.04 -2.20
C GLY A 51 -20.27 -7.80 -3.70
N THR A 52 -19.23 -7.16 -4.26
CA THR A 52 -19.12 -6.88 -5.69
C THR A 52 -17.78 -7.35 -6.25
N SER A 53 -17.77 -7.83 -7.50
CA SER A 53 -16.51 -8.16 -8.17
C SER A 53 -15.75 -6.87 -8.52
N MET A 54 -14.46 -6.84 -8.20
CA MET A 54 -13.61 -5.68 -8.48
C MET A 54 -12.16 -6.08 -8.75
N VAL A 55 -11.48 -5.20 -9.48
CA VAL A 55 -10.01 -5.20 -9.65
C VAL A 55 -9.44 -4.17 -8.68
N PRO A 56 -8.83 -4.59 -7.56
CA PRO A 56 -8.27 -3.66 -6.59
C PRO A 56 -7.05 -2.93 -7.18
N PHE A 57 -6.99 -1.62 -6.98
CA PHE A 57 -5.80 -0.82 -7.30
C PHE A 57 -5.10 -0.33 -6.04
N ILE A 58 -5.75 -0.40 -4.87
CA ILE A 58 -5.14 -0.05 -3.59
C ILE A 58 -5.76 -0.83 -2.43
N GLY A 59 -4.93 -1.16 -1.44
CA GLY A 59 -5.29 -1.95 -0.27
C GLY A 59 -4.53 -1.48 0.96
N VAL A 60 -5.18 -1.47 2.13
CA VAL A 60 -4.53 -1.17 3.41
C VAL A 60 -5.10 -2.02 4.53
N VAL A 61 -4.22 -2.54 5.39
CA VAL A 61 -4.62 -3.13 6.66
C VAL A 61 -4.58 -2.06 7.74
N TYR A 62 -5.70 -1.86 8.43
CA TYR A 62 -5.82 -0.89 9.50
C TYR A 62 -6.73 -1.44 10.60
N ASN A 63 -6.28 -1.39 11.85
CA ASN A 63 -6.99 -1.93 13.02
C ASN A 63 -7.50 -3.37 12.82
N GLY A 64 -6.65 -4.26 12.29
CA GLY A 64 -6.98 -5.67 12.06
C GLY A 64 -7.99 -5.93 10.94
N LYS A 65 -8.41 -4.88 10.21
CA LYS A 65 -9.34 -4.97 9.08
C LYS A 65 -8.63 -4.66 7.79
N TRP A 66 -9.08 -5.26 6.69
CA TRP A 66 -8.49 -5.01 5.38
C TRP A 66 -9.42 -4.22 4.49
N PHE A 67 -9.00 -3.01 4.15
CA PHE A 67 -9.72 -2.12 3.27
C PHE A 67 -9.16 -2.26 1.86
N LEU A 68 -10.04 -2.45 0.90
CA LEU A 68 -9.73 -2.50 -0.51
C LEU A 68 -10.52 -1.46 -1.27
N LYS A 69 -9.88 -0.91 -2.30
CA LYS A 69 -10.51 0.00 -3.24
C LYS A 69 -10.08 -0.35 -4.66
N GLY A 70 -11.08 -0.41 -5.54
CA GLY A 70 -10.94 -1.03 -6.85
C GLY A 70 -11.95 -0.52 -7.86
N LEU A 71 -11.83 -1.05 -9.07
CA LEU A 71 -12.79 -0.83 -10.16
C LEU A 71 -13.70 -2.04 -10.32
N GLY A 72 -15.01 -1.81 -10.28
CA GLY A 72 -16.02 -2.81 -10.59
C GLY A 72 -16.20 -3.01 -12.10
N SER A 73 -17.01 -4.02 -12.45
CA SER A 73 -17.30 -4.39 -13.85
C SER A 73 -17.90 -3.27 -14.70
N HIS A 74 -18.62 -2.33 -14.09
CA HIS A 74 -19.22 -1.16 -14.76
C HIS A 74 -18.34 0.09 -14.66
N ARG A 75 -17.03 -0.06 -14.37
CA ARG A 75 -16.05 1.03 -14.21
C ARG A 75 -16.36 1.98 -13.05
N GLN A 76 -17.20 1.56 -12.12
CA GLN A 76 -17.47 2.27 -10.88
C GLN A 76 -16.34 2.02 -9.87
N VAL A 77 -15.96 3.06 -9.12
CA VAL A 77 -15.01 2.92 -8.02
C VAL A 77 -15.75 2.34 -6.83
N LEU A 78 -15.26 1.21 -6.33
CA LEU A 78 -15.83 0.48 -5.19
C LEU A 78 -14.82 0.46 -4.06
N SER A 79 -15.32 0.37 -2.83
CA SER A 79 -14.49 0.11 -1.67
C SER A 79 -15.21 -0.83 -0.72
N GLU A 80 -14.48 -1.83 -0.24
CA GLU A 80 -14.99 -2.83 0.69
C GLU A 80 -13.97 -3.06 1.80
N VAL A 81 -14.45 -3.42 2.99
CA VAL A 81 -13.64 -3.77 4.15
C VAL A 81 -13.91 -5.20 4.57
N TYR A 82 -12.85 -5.98 4.75
CA TYR A 82 -12.90 -7.34 5.28
C TYR A 82 -12.68 -7.35 6.79
N HIS A 83 -13.58 -8.02 7.48
CA HIS A 83 -13.51 -8.29 8.90
C HIS A 83 -13.12 -9.77 9.11
N PRO A 84 -11.86 -10.06 9.50
CA PRO A 84 -11.41 -11.45 9.65
C PRO A 84 -12.04 -12.18 10.84
N GLU A 85 -12.59 -11.46 11.82
CA GLU A 85 -13.18 -12.03 13.03
C GLU A 85 -14.47 -12.82 12.75
N ASN A 86 -15.26 -12.36 11.77
CA ASN A 86 -16.53 -12.96 11.41
C ASN A 86 -16.56 -13.46 9.95
N ASP A 87 -15.46 -13.32 9.22
CA ASP A 87 -15.34 -13.68 7.80
C ASP A 87 -16.43 -12.98 6.94
N VAL A 88 -16.45 -11.64 6.98
CA VAL A 88 -17.44 -10.83 6.24
C VAL A 88 -16.79 -9.62 5.57
N TRP A 89 -17.30 -9.28 4.38
CA TRP A 89 -17.02 -8.02 3.69
C TRP A 89 -18.18 -7.04 3.82
N TYR A 90 -17.87 -5.75 4.02
CA TYR A 90 -18.85 -4.67 4.02
C TYR A 90 -18.48 -3.60 2.98
N PRO A 91 -19.46 -3.05 2.24
CA PRO A 91 -19.21 -1.87 1.42
C PRO A 91 -18.94 -0.65 2.30
N VAL A 92 -17.96 0.17 1.90
CA VAL A 92 -17.61 1.42 2.59
C VAL A 92 -17.47 2.53 1.57
N SER A 93 -18.01 3.71 1.87
CA SER A 93 -17.95 4.87 0.97
C SER A 93 -17.54 6.17 1.67
N ASN A 94 -17.59 6.19 2.99
CA ASN A 94 -17.24 7.29 3.86
C ASN A 94 -15.89 7.07 4.53
N GLY A 95 -15.45 8.06 5.29
CA GLY A 95 -14.35 7.86 6.22
C GLY A 95 -12.97 7.73 5.58
N MET A 96 -12.16 6.80 6.08
CA MET A 96 -10.84 6.47 5.54
C MET A 96 -10.82 6.30 4.01
N VAL A 97 -11.82 5.64 3.41
CA VAL A 97 -11.84 5.41 1.95
C VAL A 97 -12.25 6.66 1.17
N SER A 98 -12.88 7.64 1.84
CA SER A 98 -13.19 8.96 1.30
C SER A 98 -11.90 9.78 1.18
N GLY A 99 -11.47 10.03 -0.06
CA GLY A 99 -10.22 10.75 -0.34
C GLY A 99 -8.96 9.87 -0.41
N TRP A 100 -9.04 8.59 -0.07
CA TRP A 100 -7.93 7.65 -0.26
C TRP A 100 -7.69 7.39 -1.76
N ARG A 101 -6.53 7.82 -2.25
CA ARG A 101 -6.18 7.85 -3.69
C ARG A 101 -4.77 7.33 -3.99
N SER A 102 -3.92 7.21 -2.98
CA SER A 102 -2.48 7.02 -3.17
C SER A 102 -1.92 6.01 -2.16
N PRO A 103 -0.74 5.42 -2.43
CA PRO A 103 -0.09 4.47 -1.53
C PRO A 103 -0.06 4.98 -0.09
N SER A 104 -0.34 4.06 0.85
CA SER A 104 -0.35 4.32 2.27
C SER A 104 0.64 3.43 3.02
N ALA A 105 1.01 3.83 4.22
CA ALA A 105 1.89 3.07 5.11
C ALA A 105 1.51 3.34 6.56
N PHE A 106 1.58 2.30 7.37
CA PHE A 106 1.40 2.40 8.82
C PHE A 106 2.77 2.57 9.48
N LEU A 107 2.91 3.59 10.32
CA LEU A 107 4.13 3.88 11.08
C LEU A 107 3.74 4.53 12.42
N ASP A 108 4.34 4.09 13.51
CA ASP A 108 4.16 4.66 14.86
C ASP A 108 2.70 4.88 15.26
N GLY A 109 1.84 3.90 14.99
CA GLY A 109 0.41 3.96 15.33
C GLY A 109 -0.46 4.75 14.36
N HIS A 110 0.14 5.41 13.37
CA HIS A 110 -0.56 6.31 12.46
C HIS A 110 -0.51 5.79 11.02
N LEU A 111 -1.60 6.05 10.29
CA LEU A 111 -1.69 5.72 8.87
C LEU A 111 -1.39 6.97 8.04
N TYR A 112 -0.32 6.89 7.24
CA TYR A 112 0.11 7.93 6.32
C TYR A 112 -0.24 7.57 4.89
N ALA A 113 -0.52 8.57 4.06
CA ALA A 113 -0.70 8.41 2.62
C ALA A 113 -0.08 9.57 1.84
N LEU A 114 0.27 9.32 0.59
CA LEU A 114 0.76 10.36 -0.31
C LEU A 114 -0.40 11.26 -0.78
N ASP A 115 -0.25 12.58 -0.70
CA ASP A 115 -1.26 13.54 -1.15
C ASP A 115 -1.01 14.06 -2.57
N CYS A 116 0.20 13.87 -3.08
CA CYS A 116 0.57 14.29 -4.42
C CYS A 116 1.39 13.22 -5.14
N LYS A 117 1.37 13.31 -6.48
CA LYS A 117 1.97 12.34 -7.38
C LYS A 117 3.48 12.16 -7.19
N ASP A 118 4.21 13.24 -6.90
CA ASP A 118 5.67 13.21 -6.72
C ASP A 118 6.11 12.72 -5.32
N GLY A 119 5.14 12.44 -4.43
CA GLY A 119 5.38 11.96 -3.07
C GLY A 119 5.94 13.03 -2.14
N CYS A 120 5.83 14.32 -2.48
CA CYS A 120 6.37 15.43 -1.68
C CYS A 120 5.42 15.93 -0.59
N LYS A 121 4.17 15.45 -0.57
CA LYS A 121 3.15 15.80 0.42
C LYS A 121 2.57 14.54 1.02
N LEU A 122 2.45 14.54 2.34
CA LEU A 122 1.88 13.46 3.14
C LEU A 122 0.62 13.92 3.85
N ARG A 123 -0.34 13.01 3.93
CA ARG A 123 -1.52 13.13 4.77
C ARG A 123 -1.52 12.04 5.82
N ILE A 124 -2.11 12.36 6.95
CA ILE A 124 -2.30 11.45 8.07
C ILE A 124 -3.79 11.21 8.26
N TYR A 125 -4.16 9.98 8.56
CA TYR A 125 -5.52 9.60 8.84
C TYR A 125 -5.80 9.71 10.36
N ASN A 126 -6.86 10.44 10.71
CA ASN A 126 -7.34 10.55 12.08
C ASN A 126 -8.56 9.64 12.29
N SER A 127 -8.43 8.65 13.16
CA SER A 127 -9.49 7.68 13.49
C SER A 127 -10.68 8.30 14.21
N ASP A 128 -10.47 9.33 15.01
CA ASP A 128 -11.53 9.93 15.85
C ASP A 128 -12.52 10.71 15.00
N THR A 129 -12.02 11.35 13.94
CA THR A 129 -12.83 12.14 12.99
C THR A 129 -13.14 11.40 11.69
N ASP A 130 -12.60 10.19 11.52
CA ASP A 130 -12.70 9.38 10.31
C ASP A 130 -12.32 10.18 9.03
N SER A 131 -11.21 10.93 9.10
CA SER A 131 -10.83 11.85 8.03
C SER A 131 -9.32 12.02 7.86
N TRP A 132 -8.93 12.42 6.64
CA TRP A 132 -7.54 12.69 6.29
C TRP A 132 -7.18 14.16 6.48
N SER A 133 -6.12 14.45 7.21
CA SER A 133 -5.57 15.81 7.36
C SER A 133 -4.20 15.93 6.69
N LYS A 134 -3.84 17.15 6.28
CA LYS A 134 -2.52 17.44 5.74
C LYS A 134 -1.49 17.36 6.86
N HIS A 135 -0.38 16.66 6.63
CA HIS A 135 0.64 16.46 7.66
C HIS A 135 1.97 17.11 7.27
N ILE A 136 2.60 16.69 6.17
CA ILE A 136 3.91 17.19 5.73
C ILE A 136 3.84 17.69 4.29
N ASP A 137 4.51 18.81 4.02
CA ASP A 137 4.72 19.34 2.67
C ASP A 137 6.20 19.75 2.53
N SER A 138 6.94 19.04 1.68
CA SER A 138 8.35 19.37 1.45
C SER A 138 8.52 20.70 0.73
N LYS A 139 7.48 21.20 0.06
CA LYS A 139 7.49 22.33 -0.92
C LYS A 139 8.52 22.17 -2.07
N LEU A 140 9.37 21.15 -2.01
CA LEU A 140 10.37 20.75 -2.98
C LEU A 140 9.70 19.78 -3.95
N HIS A 141 8.83 20.31 -4.80
CA HIS A 141 8.33 19.57 -5.94
C HIS A 141 9.51 19.23 -6.86
N ALA A 142 9.70 17.95 -7.16
CA ALA A 142 10.73 17.55 -8.09
C ALA A 142 10.45 18.23 -9.44
N TRP A 143 11.42 19.01 -9.94
CA TRP A 143 11.26 19.86 -11.12
C TRP A 143 10.80 19.04 -12.34
N GLY A 144 9.54 19.25 -12.74
CA GLY A 144 8.95 18.72 -13.97
C GLY A 144 7.89 17.65 -13.73
N SER A 145 6.78 17.75 -14.47
CA SER A 145 5.62 16.84 -14.46
C SER A 145 5.92 15.46 -15.10
N SER A 146 7.08 14.88 -14.80
CA SER A 146 7.51 13.62 -15.39
C SER A 146 6.90 12.43 -14.65
N ARG A 147 6.30 11.49 -15.41
CA ARG A 147 5.84 10.19 -14.89
C ARG A 147 6.94 9.40 -14.18
N ALA A 148 8.20 9.66 -14.52
CA ALA A 148 9.34 9.02 -13.88
C ALA A 148 9.49 9.39 -12.39
N LEU A 149 8.93 10.52 -11.97
CA LEU A 149 8.97 11.00 -10.59
C LEU A 149 7.69 10.67 -9.81
N GLU A 150 6.72 9.98 -10.42
CA GLU A 150 5.52 9.54 -9.70
C GLU A 150 5.90 8.48 -8.65
N ALA A 151 5.43 8.69 -7.43
CA ALA A 151 5.62 7.78 -6.31
C ALA A 151 4.77 6.53 -6.50
N THR A 152 5.45 5.38 -6.52
CA THR A 152 4.86 4.07 -6.73
C THR A 152 4.46 3.43 -5.42
N THR A 153 5.28 3.61 -4.38
CA THR A 153 5.14 2.92 -3.09
C THR A 153 5.56 3.83 -1.94
N LEU A 154 4.83 3.70 -0.82
CA LEU A 154 5.18 4.24 0.49
C LEU A 154 5.35 3.07 1.46
N LEU A 155 6.45 3.00 2.18
CA LEU A 155 6.70 1.92 3.15
C LEU A 155 7.44 2.43 4.39
N PRO A 156 7.19 1.87 5.58
CA PRO A 156 7.98 2.17 6.76
C PRO A 156 9.33 1.44 6.70
N LEU A 157 10.42 2.13 7.01
CA LEU A 157 11.77 1.56 7.12
C LEU A 157 12.55 2.28 8.23
N ASN A 158 12.98 1.54 9.25
CA ASN A 158 13.78 2.05 10.37
C ASN A 158 13.19 3.29 11.06
N GLY A 159 11.87 3.29 11.34
CA GLY A 159 11.19 4.42 11.98
C GLY A 159 10.94 5.63 11.06
N LYS A 160 11.25 5.52 9.77
CA LYS A 160 11.04 6.58 8.77
C LYS A 160 10.14 6.08 7.65
N LEU A 161 9.48 6.99 6.94
CA LEU A 161 8.73 6.65 5.73
C LEU A 161 9.63 6.72 4.51
N CYS A 162 9.61 5.67 3.70
CA CYS A 162 10.39 5.54 2.49
C CYS A 162 9.47 5.62 1.26
N ILE A 163 9.80 6.52 0.35
CA ILE A 163 9.04 6.80 -0.87
C ILE A 163 9.88 6.34 -2.06
N ILE A 164 9.34 5.39 -2.80
CA ILE A 164 9.95 4.86 -4.01
C ILE A 164 9.18 5.39 -5.21
N ARG A 165 9.90 5.95 -6.18
CA ARG A 165 9.34 6.50 -7.42
C ARG A 165 9.60 5.59 -8.62
N ASN A 166 8.89 5.84 -9.73
CA ASN A 166 9.02 5.06 -10.97
C ASN A 166 10.46 5.04 -11.55
N ASN A 167 11.25 6.08 -11.31
CA ASN A 167 12.67 6.14 -11.68
C ASN A 167 13.59 5.41 -10.68
N MET A 168 13.01 4.65 -9.74
CA MET A 168 13.67 3.96 -8.64
C MET A 168 14.42 4.88 -7.66
N SER A 169 14.22 6.20 -7.72
CA SER A 169 14.74 7.09 -6.68
C SER A 169 14.01 6.83 -5.36
N ILE A 170 14.78 6.90 -4.28
CA ILE A 170 14.31 6.62 -2.93
C ILE A 170 14.54 7.84 -2.07
N THR A 171 13.46 8.34 -1.45
CA THR A 171 13.54 9.41 -0.46
C THR A 171 12.96 8.92 0.85
N MET A 172 13.70 9.11 1.94
CA MET A 172 13.23 8.85 3.29
C MET A 172 12.76 10.14 3.95
N VAL A 173 11.69 10.02 4.72
CA VAL A 173 11.03 11.10 5.45
C VAL A 173 10.96 10.72 6.91
N ASP A 174 11.52 11.58 7.74
CA ASP A 174 11.42 11.45 9.19
C ASP A 174 10.19 12.18 9.70
N VAL A 175 9.12 11.42 9.98
CA VAL A 175 7.84 11.99 10.43
C VAL A 175 7.85 12.37 11.92
N SER A 176 8.81 11.86 12.70
CA SER A 176 8.92 12.13 14.14
C SER A 176 9.38 13.56 14.47
N LYS A 177 9.99 14.24 13.49
CA LYS A 177 10.56 15.59 13.64
C LYS A 177 9.59 16.72 13.29
N PHE A 178 8.33 16.40 12.98
CA PHE A 178 7.32 17.40 12.64
C PHE A 178 6.48 17.74 13.88
N ASP A 179 6.71 18.91 14.47
CA ASP A 179 5.97 19.32 15.66
C ASP A 179 4.56 19.82 15.30
N ASN A 180 3.61 19.69 16.24
CA ASN A 180 2.18 19.97 16.06
C ASN A 180 1.83 21.45 15.73
N ALA A 181 2.83 22.32 15.67
CA ALA A 181 2.71 23.76 15.40
C ALA A 181 2.87 24.15 13.92
N GLY A 182 3.17 23.21 13.02
CA GLY A 182 3.24 23.49 11.57
C GLY A 182 4.48 24.25 11.10
N GLU A 183 5.49 24.41 11.96
CA GLU A 183 6.81 24.93 11.59
C GLU A 183 7.85 23.80 11.52
N VAL A 184 8.59 23.80 10.42
CA VAL A 184 9.60 22.78 10.07
C VAL A 184 10.79 22.94 11.01
N ILE A 185 10.94 22.01 11.96
CA ILE A 185 12.18 21.91 12.73
C ILE A 185 13.11 20.95 11.98
N ALA A 186 14.13 21.54 11.34
CA ALA A 186 15.33 20.93 10.74
C ALA A 186 15.34 20.68 9.21
N ASP A 187 16.46 21.11 8.62
CA ASP A 187 16.96 20.90 7.24
C ASP A 187 17.13 19.41 6.81
N GLN A 188 16.66 18.44 7.61
CA GLN A 188 16.86 17.00 7.39
C GLN A 188 15.56 16.19 7.41
N LEU A 189 14.42 16.81 7.08
CA LEU A 189 13.15 16.09 7.01
C LEU A 189 13.10 15.09 5.85
N TRP A 190 13.83 15.36 4.76
CA TRP A 190 13.86 14.54 3.56
C TRP A 190 15.31 14.18 3.22
N GLU A 191 15.58 12.88 3.13
CA GLU A 191 16.90 12.36 2.76
C GLU A 191 16.78 11.51 1.49
N THR A 192 17.43 11.92 0.41
CA THR A 192 17.46 11.11 -0.83
C THR A 192 18.63 10.13 -0.76
N ILE A 193 18.31 8.85 -0.65
CA ILE A 193 19.30 7.79 -0.40
C ILE A 193 19.79 7.17 -1.71
N ALA A 194 19.02 7.27 -2.79
CA ALA A 194 19.42 6.79 -4.10
C ALA A 194 19.03 7.78 -5.20
N GLY A 195 20.03 8.46 -5.75
CA GLY A 195 19.94 9.27 -6.97
C GLY A 195 20.46 8.51 -8.19
N LYS A 196 20.16 9.03 -9.39
CA LYS A 196 20.63 8.50 -10.69
C LYS A 196 22.16 8.35 -10.66
N GLY A 197 22.68 7.12 -10.56
CA GLY A 197 24.11 6.82 -10.58
C GLY A 197 24.67 5.96 -9.43
N GLN A 198 23.97 5.80 -8.30
CA GLN A 198 24.46 4.99 -7.15
C GLN A 198 23.89 3.55 -7.12
N PHE A 199 23.39 3.07 -8.26
CA PHE A 199 22.38 2.01 -8.33
C PHE A 199 22.85 0.57 -8.12
N GLN A 200 24.14 0.23 -8.23
CA GLN A 200 24.51 -1.20 -8.32
C GLN A 200 24.58 -1.93 -6.98
N ASN A 201 25.09 -1.30 -5.91
CA ASN A 201 25.36 -2.03 -4.66
C ASN A 201 24.22 -1.96 -3.63
N PHE A 202 23.52 -0.82 -3.51
CA PHE A 202 22.44 -0.66 -2.54
C PHE A 202 21.20 -1.49 -2.90
N VAL A 203 20.82 -1.47 -4.17
CA VAL A 203 19.67 -2.20 -4.70
C VAL A 203 19.89 -3.72 -4.59
N ALA A 204 21.12 -4.21 -4.84
CA ALA A 204 21.45 -5.63 -4.66
C ALA A 204 21.31 -6.10 -3.20
N ASN A 205 21.68 -5.27 -2.23
CA ASN A 205 21.57 -5.58 -0.80
C ASN A 205 20.14 -5.41 -0.26
N LEU A 206 19.40 -4.45 -0.78
CA LEU A 206 17.99 -4.27 -0.43
C LEU A 206 17.15 -5.43 -0.99
N TRP A 207 17.36 -5.82 -2.25
CA TRP A 207 16.68 -6.97 -2.84
C TRP A 207 17.13 -8.31 -2.27
N SER A 208 18.36 -8.45 -1.77
CA SER A 208 18.75 -9.69 -1.06
C SER A 208 18.10 -9.80 0.31
N SER A 209 17.73 -8.67 0.94
CA SER A 209 16.92 -8.64 2.16
C SER A 209 15.44 -8.95 1.90
N PHE A 210 14.91 -8.58 0.72
CA PHE A 210 13.50 -8.83 0.35
C PHE A 210 13.28 -10.18 -0.36
N ALA A 211 14.22 -10.61 -1.19
CA ALA A 211 14.20 -11.89 -1.87
C ALA A 211 15.01 -12.88 -1.05
N GLY A 212 14.34 -13.60 -0.15
CA GLY A 212 14.90 -14.83 0.42
C GLY A 212 15.54 -15.65 -0.69
N ARG A 213 16.77 -16.10 -0.47
CA ARG A 213 17.67 -16.76 -1.43
C ARG A 213 16.95 -17.89 -2.20
N ASN A 214 16.23 -17.57 -3.26
CA ASN A 214 15.82 -18.49 -4.31
C ASN A 214 15.38 -17.68 -5.53
N ARG A 215 16.22 -17.76 -6.57
CA ARG A 215 16.02 -17.09 -7.87
C ARG A 215 14.80 -17.66 -8.57
N VAL A 216 13.65 -17.02 -8.42
CA VAL A 216 12.53 -17.18 -9.37
C VAL A 216 12.15 -15.80 -9.90
N LYS A 217 12.19 -15.67 -11.23
CA LYS A 217 11.85 -14.45 -11.98
C LYS A 217 10.37 -14.12 -11.77
N CYS A 218 10.03 -13.34 -10.75
CA CYS A 218 8.71 -12.71 -10.64
C CYS A 218 8.83 -11.24 -11.07
N ARG A 219 8.31 -10.90 -12.26
CA ARG A 219 8.27 -9.53 -12.83
C ARG A 219 7.10 -8.69 -12.31
N HIS A 220 6.53 -9.03 -11.16
CA HIS A 220 5.47 -8.26 -10.53
C HIS A 220 5.89 -7.95 -9.10
N ILE A 221 6.11 -6.67 -8.80
CA ILE A 221 6.18 -6.20 -7.43
C ILE A 221 4.77 -6.33 -6.88
N LEU A 222 4.51 -7.39 -6.13
CA LEU A 222 3.31 -7.51 -5.33
C LEU A 222 3.47 -6.56 -4.16
N HIS A 223 2.66 -5.48 -4.13
CA HIS A 223 2.57 -4.63 -2.96
C HIS A 223 1.89 -5.43 -1.85
N CYS A 224 2.68 -5.87 -0.87
CA CYS A 224 2.20 -6.58 0.30
C CYS A 224 2.55 -5.74 1.53
N GLN A 225 1.53 -5.23 2.23
CA GLN A 225 1.73 -4.60 3.52
C GLN A 225 1.77 -5.67 4.60
N VAL A 226 2.77 -5.59 5.46
CA VAL A 226 2.93 -6.42 6.65
C VAL A 226 2.78 -5.50 7.85
N LEU A 227 1.84 -5.81 8.74
CA LEU A 227 1.87 -5.25 10.09
C LEU A 227 2.92 -6.01 10.89
N GLN A 228 3.92 -5.30 11.41
CA GLN A 228 4.68 -5.79 12.54
C GLN A 228 3.79 -5.64 13.78
N ALA A 229 3.58 -6.75 14.48
CA ALA A 229 2.96 -6.80 15.80
C ALA A 229 3.89 -6.23 16.87
#